data_AF-A0AAE0FZZ8-F1
#
_entry.id   AF-A0AAE0FZZ8-F1
#
_cell.length_a   1.000
_cell.length_b   1.000
_cell.length_c   1.000
_cell.angle_alpha   90.00
_cell.angle_beta   90.00
_cell.angle_gamma   90.00
#
_symmetry.space_group_name_H-M   'P 1'
#
loop_
_entity.id
_entity.type
_entity.pdbx_description
1 polymer ?
#
loop_
_entity_poly.entity_id
_entity_poly.type
_entity_poly.pdbx_seq_one_letter_code
_entity_poly.pdbx_strand_id
1 'polypeptide(L)'
;MGAGSSRVQTIPPLVENLDILQGQEPWQAPLGVSLKFLASFLEKNRTKDLSTEEVITQFVLGPTSKEAVSYVEWAVVEHTLRREDVGKASHFVSYSPSMKFDELCSALSTFVEDERLNEFSPAEFYFFLDVFCVNLHSPPWENGVELEEFLRTTIRSSGTTVLVLLSWESPICFKNIWSLYLGTFA
;
A
#
# COMPACT_ATOMS: atom_id res chain seq x y z
N MET A 1 -9.55 -4.31 -45.73
CA MET A 1 -9.82 -3.00 -45.11
C MET A 1 -10.71 -3.24 -43.91
N GLY A 2 -10.28 -2.80 -42.72
CA GLY A 2 -11.08 -2.88 -41.49
C GLY A 2 -10.27 -3.32 -40.27
N ALA A 3 -9.19 -2.60 -39.95
CA ALA A 3 -8.51 -2.76 -38.67
C ALA A 3 -9.45 -2.28 -37.57
N GLY A 4 -9.84 -3.19 -36.69
CA GLY A 4 -10.61 -2.89 -35.48
C GLY A 4 -9.76 -2.04 -34.55
N SER A 5 -10.09 -0.75 -34.51
CA SER A 5 -9.55 0.21 -33.55
C SER A 5 -9.95 -0.22 -32.14
N SER A 6 -9.04 -0.90 -31.42
CA SER A 6 -9.15 -1.07 -29.97
C SER A 6 -9.22 0.32 -29.35
N ARG A 7 -10.38 0.65 -28.75
CA ARG A 7 -10.57 1.86 -27.97
C ARG A 7 -9.55 1.83 -26.82
N VAL A 8 -8.54 2.67 -26.94
CA VAL A 8 -7.76 3.15 -25.79
C VAL A 8 -8.79 3.81 -24.86
N GLN A 9 -9.15 3.13 -23.77
CA GLN A 9 -9.94 3.74 -22.71
C GLN A 9 -9.04 4.80 -22.08
N THR A 10 -9.38 6.05 -22.32
CA THR A 10 -8.74 7.22 -21.73
C THR A 10 -8.90 7.17 -20.22
N ILE A 11 -7.78 7.16 -19.52
CA ILE A 11 -7.72 7.10 -18.06
C ILE A 11 -8.34 8.39 -17.49
N PRO A 12 -9.20 8.34 -16.45
CA PRO A 12 -9.91 9.52 -15.92
C PRO A 12 -8.97 10.60 -15.33
N PRO A 13 -9.43 11.87 -15.21
CA PRO A 13 -8.61 13.06 -14.88
C PRO A 13 -8.02 13.11 -13.45
N LEU A 14 -8.30 12.12 -12.60
CA LEU A 14 -7.55 11.92 -11.34
C LEU A 14 -6.16 11.32 -11.59
N VAL A 15 -5.97 10.61 -12.71
CA VAL A 15 -4.68 10.06 -13.14
C VAL A 15 -3.83 11.09 -13.88
N GLU A 16 -4.45 12.09 -14.52
CA GLU A 16 -3.74 13.21 -15.16
C GLU A 16 -3.02 14.13 -14.16
N ASN A 17 -3.33 14.06 -12.86
CA ASN A 17 -2.61 14.78 -11.80
C ASN A 17 -1.76 13.85 -10.89
N LEU A 18 -1.72 12.55 -11.21
CA LEU A 18 -0.70 11.62 -10.73
C LEU A 18 0.42 11.55 -11.78
N ASP A 19 1.07 12.70 -12.06
CA ASP A 19 2.27 12.79 -12.90
C ASP A 19 3.38 11.81 -12.47
N ILE A 20 3.25 11.22 -11.27
CA ILE A 20 4.10 10.20 -10.66
C ILE A 20 4.06 8.85 -11.42
N LEU A 21 2.99 8.55 -12.16
CA LEU A 21 2.83 7.29 -12.89
C LEU A 21 3.18 7.38 -14.38
N GLN A 22 3.47 8.56 -14.91
CA GLN A 22 3.78 8.72 -16.34
C GLN A 22 5.23 8.34 -16.63
N GLY A 23 5.44 7.11 -17.13
CA GLY A 23 6.72 6.66 -17.70
C GLY A 23 7.69 5.96 -16.73
N GLN A 24 7.26 5.66 -15.52
CA GLN A 24 7.99 4.80 -14.58
C GLN A 24 7.15 3.57 -14.24
N GLU A 25 7.79 2.43 -14.03
CA GLU A 25 7.10 1.24 -13.55
C GLU A 25 6.48 1.53 -12.17
N PRO A 26 5.28 0.99 -11.83
CA PRO A 26 4.54 1.36 -10.61
C PRO A 26 5.35 1.25 -9.29
N TRP A 27 6.36 0.37 -9.26
CA TRP A 27 7.24 0.16 -8.11
C TRP A 27 8.44 1.12 -8.01
N GLN A 28 8.73 1.87 -9.08
CA GLN A 28 9.79 2.89 -9.07
C GLN A 28 9.32 4.19 -8.40
N ALA A 29 8.02 4.46 -8.45
CA ALA A 29 7.37 5.55 -7.74
C ALA A 29 6.09 5.05 -7.04
N PRO A 30 6.24 4.23 -5.98
CA PRO A 30 5.13 3.53 -5.37
C PRO A 30 4.09 4.50 -4.81
N LEU A 31 2.82 4.20 -5.06
CA LEU A 31 1.72 4.88 -4.38
C LEU A 31 1.62 4.39 -2.93
N GLY A 32 1.23 5.29 -2.05
CA GLY A 32 0.91 4.99 -0.66
C GLY A 32 -0.49 5.52 -0.30
N VAL A 33 -1.04 4.97 0.77
CA VAL A 33 -2.34 5.38 1.31
C VAL A 33 -2.18 6.22 2.57
N SER A 34 -3.09 7.17 2.78
CA SER A 34 -3.06 8.03 3.97
C SER A 34 -3.75 7.39 5.19
N LEU A 35 -3.50 7.91 6.40
CA LEU A 35 -4.26 7.49 7.59
C LEU A 35 -5.77 7.70 7.43
N LYS A 36 -6.17 8.75 6.70
CA LYS A 36 -7.58 9.06 6.45
C LYS A 36 -8.26 7.94 5.64
N PHE A 37 -7.57 7.42 4.63
CA PHE A 37 -8.01 6.25 3.89
C PHE A 37 -8.19 5.06 4.84
N LEU A 38 -7.17 4.73 5.63
CA LEU A 38 -7.20 3.58 6.53
C LEU A 38 -8.37 3.68 7.53
N ALA A 39 -8.56 4.84 8.16
CA ALA A 39 -9.68 5.08 9.06
C ALA A 39 -11.04 4.90 8.35
N SER A 40 -11.20 5.47 7.16
CA SER A 40 -12.43 5.34 6.36
C SER A 40 -12.68 3.89 5.94
N PHE A 41 -11.62 3.15 5.60
CA PHE A 41 -11.69 1.75 5.22
C PHE A 41 -12.12 0.87 6.40
N LEU A 42 -11.56 1.08 7.59
CA LEU A 42 -11.95 0.38 8.82
C LEU A 42 -13.43 0.61 9.14
N GLU A 43 -13.87 1.87 9.09
CA GLU A 43 -15.26 2.25 9.41
C GLU A 43 -16.26 1.63 8.41
N LYS A 44 -15.96 1.74 7.11
CA LYS A 44 -16.84 1.24 6.04
C LYS A 44 -16.97 -0.27 6.06
N ASN A 45 -15.86 -0.99 6.22
CA ASN A 45 -15.81 -2.45 6.04
C ASN A 45 -15.95 -3.21 7.36
N ARG A 46 -15.95 -2.53 8.51
CA ARG A 46 -16.08 -3.13 9.85
C ARG A 46 -15.10 -4.29 10.06
N THR A 47 -13.84 -4.08 9.72
CA THR A 47 -12.78 -5.10 9.73
C THR A 47 -12.28 -5.48 11.12
N LYS A 48 -13.09 -5.24 12.16
CA LYS A 48 -12.72 -5.53 13.53
C LYS A 48 -12.45 -7.02 13.68
N ASP A 49 -11.37 -7.36 14.40
CA ASP A 49 -10.93 -8.73 14.64
C ASP A 49 -10.45 -9.51 13.40
N LEU A 50 -10.42 -8.89 12.21
CA LEU A 50 -9.85 -9.51 11.01
C LEU A 50 -8.34 -9.33 10.99
N SER A 51 -7.63 -10.41 10.65
CA SER A 51 -6.24 -10.34 10.22
C SER A 51 -6.09 -9.56 8.91
N THR A 52 -4.88 -9.08 8.63
CA THR A 52 -4.60 -8.36 7.38
C THR A 52 -4.76 -9.28 6.16
N GLU A 53 -4.46 -10.57 6.30
CA GLU A 53 -4.74 -11.60 5.29
C GLU A 53 -6.25 -11.77 5.02
N GLU A 54 -7.08 -11.77 6.05
CA GLU A 54 -8.54 -11.81 5.89
C GLU A 54 -9.05 -10.54 5.20
N VAL A 55 -8.45 -9.37 5.45
CA VAL A 55 -8.80 -8.14 4.74
C VAL A 55 -8.50 -8.25 3.24
N ILE A 56 -7.36 -8.84 2.86
CA ILE A 56 -7.02 -9.09 1.45
C ILE A 56 -8.11 -9.91 0.78
N THR A 57 -8.44 -11.07 1.37
CA THR A 57 -9.36 -12.04 0.76
C THR A 57 -10.79 -11.53 0.70
N GLN A 58 -11.24 -10.79 1.71
CA GLN A 58 -12.63 -10.33 1.80
C GLN A 58 -12.90 -9.03 1.04
N PHE A 59 -11.94 -8.10 1.00
CA PHE A 59 -12.19 -6.73 0.52
C PHE A 59 -11.30 -6.28 -0.63
N VAL A 60 -10.14 -6.90 -0.83
CA VAL A 60 -9.17 -6.45 -1.84
C VAL A 60 -9.30 -7.25 -3.14
N LEU A 61 -9.22 -8.58 -3.07
CA LEU A 61 -9.10 -9.42 -4.27
C LEU A 61 -10.36 -9.37 -5.16
N GLY A 62 -11.55 -9.36 -4.57
CA GLY A 62 -12.81 -9.33 -5.32
C GLY A 62 -12.91 -8.13 -6.25
N PRO A 63 -12.88 -6.88 -5.72
CA PRO A 63 -12.98 -5.67 -6.53
C PRO A 63 -11.88 -5.52 -7.59
N THR A 64 -10.66 -5.95 -7.29
CA THR A 64 -9.49 -5.77 -8.17
C THR A 64 -9.34 -6.85 -9.25
N SER A 65 -10.11 -7.94 -9.16
CA SER A 65 -9.94 -9.13 -10.01
C SER A 65 -10.21 -8.91 -11.49
N LYS A 66 -11.16 -8.03 -11.84
CA LYS A 66 -11.62 -7.86 -13.22
C LYS A 66 -10.57 -7.14 -14.08
N GLU A 67 -9.92 -6.13 -13.53
CA GLU A 67 -8.88 -5.35 -14.19
C GLU A 67 -7.47 -5.85 -13.85
N ALA A 68 -7.32 -6.75 -12.87
CA ALA A 68 -6.05 -7.28 -12.37
C ALA A 68 -5.07 -6.16 -12.03
N VAL A 69 -5.48 -5.27 -11.12
CA VAL A 69 -4.73 -4.11 -10.64
C VAL A 69 -4.59 -4.12 -9.11
N SER A 70 -3.78 -3.23 -8.55
CA SER A 70 -3.75 -3.01 -7.10
C SER A 70 -5.07 -2.39 -6.60
N TYR A 71 -5.33 -2.48 -5.28
CA TYR A 71 -6.53 -1.87 -4.69
C TYR A 71 -6.55 -0.37 -4.90
N VAL A 72 -5.41 0.30 -4.71
CA VAL A 72 -5.29 1.75 -4.89
C VAL A 72 -5.62 2.15 -6.32
N GLU A 73 -5.08 1.45 -7.32
CA GLU A 73 -5.37 1.72 -8.73
C GLU A 73 -6.85 1.54 -9.05
N TRP A 74 -7.44 0.41 -8.62
CA TRP A 74 -8.87 0.15 -8.78
C TRP A 74 -9.71 1.26 -8.13
N ALA A 75 -9.39 1.62 -6.89
CA ALA A 75 -10.17 2.55 -6.09
C ALA A 75 -10.10 4.00 -6.60
N VAL A 76 -8.97 4.39 -7.23
CA VAL A 76 -8.81 5.65 -7.96
C VAL A 76 -9.67 5.66 -9.23
N VAL A 77 -9.65 4.58 -10.02
CA VAL A 77 -10.44 4.45 -11.26
C VAL A 77 -11.93 4.47 -10.98
N GLU A 78 -12.38 3.78 -9.93
CA GLU A 78 -13.79 3.74 -9.51
C GLU A 78 -14.22 4.99 -8.75
N HIS A 79 -13.36 6.01 -8.63
CA HIS A 79 -13.64 7.26 -7.91
C HIS A 79 -14.09 7.06 -6.45
N THR A 80 -13.63 5.97 -5.83
CA THR A 80 -13.93 5.65 -4.43
C THR A 80 -12.94 6.30 -3.46
N LEU A 81 -11.76 6.71 -3.95
CA LEU A 81 -10.75 7.47 -3.21
C LEU A 81 -10.75 8.93 -3.61
N ARG A 82 -10.52 9.80 -2.62
CA ARG A 82 -10.27 11.22 -2.82
C ARG A 82 -8.78 11.46 -3.05
N ARG A 83 -8.44 12.65 -3.53
CA ARG A 83 -7.05 13.04 -3.77
C ARG A 83 -6.19 12.96 -2.51
N GLU A 84 -6.75 13.28 -1.34
CA GLU A 84 -6.04 13.19 -0.06
C GLU A 84 -5.88 11.75 0.51
N ASP A 85 -6.50 10.76 -0.12
CA ASP A 85 -6.46 9.36 0.35
C ASP A 85 -5.22 8.61 -0.17
N VAL A 86 -4.62 9.12 -1.25
CA VAL A 86 -3.53 8.47 -1.99
C VAL A 86 -2.48 9.50 -2.42
N GLY A 87 -1.21 9.13 -2.31
CA GLY A 87 -0.10 9.97 -2.75
C GLY A 87 1.14 9.15 -3.04
N LYS A 88 2.26 9.82 -3.32
CA LYS A 88 3.56 9.14 -3.40
C LYS A 88 3.89 8.56 -2.02
N ALA A 89 4.23 7.27 -1.95
CA ALA A 89 4.64 6.65 -0.70
C ALA A 89 5.86 7.36 -0.11
N SER A 90 5.79 7.60 1.19
CA SER A 90 6.83 8.23 2.03
C SER A 90 7.30 7.29 3.15
N HIS A 91 6.56 6.21 3.39
CA HIS A 91 6.84 5.26 4.46
C HIS A 91 6.54 3.86 3.96
N PHE A 92 7.56 3.01 3.87
CA PHE A 92 7.38 1.58 3.66
C PHE A 92 6.99 0.92 4.97
N VAL A 93 5.89 0.15 4.99
CA VAL A 93 5.42 -0.50 6.22
C VAL A 93 5.78 -1.98 6.19
N SER A 94 6.64 -2.40 7.12
CA SER A 94 6.92 -3.80 7.38
C SER A 94 6.08 -4.29 8.56
N TYR A 95 5.25 -5.31 8.31
CA TYR A 95 4.32 -5.87 9.30
C TYR A 95 4.15 -7.39 9.07
N SER A 96 3.36 -8.05 9.92
CA SER A 96 3.01 -9.47 9.75
C SER A 96 1.58 -9.61 9.18
N PRO A 97 1.34 -10.40 8.11
CA PRO A 97 -0.01 -10.57 7.54
C PRO A 97 -1.04 -11.15 8.53
N SER A 98 -0.59 -11.95 9.50
CA SER A 98 -1.42 -12.52 10.56
C SER A 98 -1.80 -11.53 11.67
N MET A 99 -1.26 -10.31 11.63
CA MET A 99 -1.63 -9.21 12.53
C MET A 99 -3.06 -8.77 12.26
N LYS A 100 -3.80 -8.39 13.31
CA LYS A 100 -5.11 -7.76 13.13
C LYS A 100 -4.96 -6.42 12.43
N PHE A 101 -5.81 -6.19 11.44
CA PHE A 101 -5.68 -5.01 10.59
C PHE A 101 -6.00 -3.71 11.34
N ASP A 102 -6.91 -3.74 12.31
CA ASP A 102 -7.22 -2.60 13.18
C ASP A 102 -6.05 -2.24 14.13
N GLU A 103 -5.33 -3.25 14.63
CA GLU A 103 -4.11 -3.05 15.42
C GLU A 103 -2.99 -2.44 14.57
N LEU A 104 -2.81 -2.89 13.33
CA LEU A 104 -1.88 -2.30 12.36
C LEU A 104 -2.19 -0.82 12.12
N CYS A 105 -3.45 -0.51 11.81
CA CYS A 105 -3.88 0.87 11.58
C CYS A 105 -3.70 1.76 12.82
N SER A 106 -4.00 1.22 14.01
CA SER A 106 -3.82 1.93 15.28
C SER A 106 -2.35 2.24 15.52
N ALA A 107 -1.45 1.28 15.28
CA ALA A 107 0.00 1.48 15.42
C ALA A 107 0.52 2.57 14.47
N LEU A 108 0.06 2.59 13.22
CA LEU A 108 0.41 3.65 12.26
C LEU A 108 -0.13 5.02 12.69
N SER A 109 -1.34 5.07 13.28
CA SER A 109 -1.89 6.32 13.83
C SER A 109 -1.03 6.86 14.96
N THR A 110 -0.66 6.00 15.92
CA THR A 110 0.22 6.38 17.03
C THR A 110 1.59 6.85 16.53
N PHE A 111 2.17 6.15 15.55
CA PHE A 111 3.43 6.57 14.92
C PHE A 111 3.36 7.99 14.36
N VAL A 112 2.28 8.32 13.63
CA VAL A 112 2.11 9.68 13.07
C VAL A 112 1.90 10.73 14.16
N GLU A 113 1.18 10.39 15.22
CA GLU A 113 0.99 11.29 16.37
C GLU A 113 2.33 11.61 17.03
N ASP A 114 3.15 10.59 17.29
CA ASP A 114 4.49 10.75 17.87
C ASP A 114 5.42 11.57 16.97
N GLU A 115 5.45 11.29 15.66
CA GLU A 115 6.26 12.05 14.69
C GLU A 115 5.83 13.52 14.60
N ARG A 116 4.52 13.81 14.66
CA ARG A 116 4.00 15.18 14.64
C ARG A 116 4.35 15.97 15.89
N LEU A 117 4.41 15.31 17.04
CA LEU A 117 4.80 15.93 18.30
C LEU A 117 6.29 16.30 18.34
N ASN A 118 7.12 15.67 17.51
CA ASN A 118 8.57 15.93 17.42
C ASN A 118 8.95 17.11 16.49
N GLU A 119 7.98 17.94 16.06
CA GLU A 119 8.11 19.25 15.36
C GLU A 119 8.94 19.32 14.05
N PHE A 120 9.49 18.22 13.53
CA PHE A 120 10.37 18.24 12.35
C PHE A 120 9.72 17.89 11.00
N SER A 121 8.40 17.68 10.91
CA SER A 121 7.80 17.37 9.62
C SER A 121 6.36 17.88 9.43
N PRO A 122 6.13 18.80 8.48
CA PRO A 122 4.82 19.04 7.89
C PRO A 122 4.46 18.00 6.81
N ALA A 123 5.20 16.90 6.65
CA ALA A 123 4.96 15.95 5.57
C ALA A 123 3.64 15.21 5.75
N GLU A 124 2.90 15.08 4.65
CA GLU A 124 1.79 14.16 4.57
C GLU A 124 2.32 12.72 4.61
N PHE A 125 1.73 11.90 5.48
CA PHE A 125 2.12 10.50 5.65
C PHE A 125 1.33 9.63 4.66
N TYR A 126 2.04 9.09 3.68
CA TYR A 126 1.54 8.10 2.74
C TYR A 126 2.30 6.79 2.92
N PHE A 127 1.58 5.76 3.36
CA PHE A 127 2.12 4.45 3.69
C PHE A 127 2.03 3.52 2.49
N PHE A 128 3.16 2.97 2.08
CA PHE A 128 3.18 1.80 1.21
C PHE A 128 2.79 0.58 2.05
N LEU A 129 1.56 0.12 1.85
CA LEU A 129 1.01 -1.10 2.42
C LEU A 129 0.74 -2.06 1.27
N ASP A 130 1.50 -3.15 1.20
CA ASP A 130 1.40 -4.15 0.12
C ASP A 130 -0.03 -4.68 -0.10
N VAL A 131 -0.83 -4.82 0.97
CA VAL A 131 -2.26 -5.16 0.92
C VAL A 131 -3.09 -4.26 0.00
N PHE A 132 -2.70 -3.00 -0.19
CA PHE A 132 -3.42 -2.05 -1.06
C PHE A 132 -2.61 -1.62 -2.28
N CYS A 133 -1.29 -1.52 -2.15
CA CYS A 133 -0.41 -0.90 -3.13
C CYS A 133 0.22 -1.90 -4.11
N VAL A 134 0.18 -3.19 -3.82
CA VAL A 134 0.67 -4.24 -4.75
C VAL A 134 -0.49 -4.81 -5.53
N ASN A 135 -0.25 -5.04 -6.82
CA ASN A 135 -1.15 -5.86 -7.63
C ASN A 135 -1.00 -7.33 -7.22
N LEU A 136 -1.91 -7.82 -6.37
CA LEU A 136 -1.88 -9.19 -5.87
C LEU A 136 -2.28 -10.25 -6.92
N HIS A 137 -2.84 -9.83 -8.06
CA HIS A 137 -3.20 -10.74 -9.17
C HIS A 137 -2.05 -10.99 -10.13
N SER A 138 -1.12 -10.04 -10.21
CA SER A 138 0.06 -10.13 -11.08
C SER A 138 1.20 -9.35 -10.42
N PRO A 139 1.78 -9.89 -9.33
CA PRO A 139 2.81 -9.19 -8.60
C PRO A 139 4.07 -9.04 -9.47
N PRO A 140 4.87 -7.97 -9.28
CA PRO A 140 6.03 -7.70 -10.13
C PRO A 140 7.02 -8.86 -10.21
N TRP A 141 7.13 -9.65 -9.13
CA TRP A 141 8.03 -10.80 -9.07
C TRP A 141 7.59 -12.03 -9.87
N GLU A 142 6.33 -12.09 -10.28
CA GLU A 142 5.86 -13.10 -11.23
C GLU A 142 6.09 -12.66 -12.69
N ASN A 143 6.38 -11.38 -12.91
CA ASN A 143 6.59 -10.77 -14.22
C ASN A 143 8.07 -10.49 -14.54
N GLY A 144 8.99 -11.14 -13.81
CA GLY A 144 10.43 -11.09 -14.09
C GLY A 144 11.24 -10.03 -13.32
N VAL A 145 10.62 -9.30 -12.40
CA VAL A 145 11.35 -8.45 -11.44
C VAL A 145 11.82 -9.32 -10.28
N GLU A 146 13.06 -9.24 -9.84
CA GLU A 146 13.44 -9.98 -8.63
C GLU A 146 12.73 -9.39 -7.40
N LEU A 147 12.13 -10.24 -6.57
CA LEU A 147 11.43 -9.79 -5.35
C LEU A 147 12.33 -8.87 -4.49
N GLU A 148 13.61 -9.21 -4.39
CA GLU A 148 14.59 -8.39 -3.67
C GLU A 148 14.77 -7.01 -4.31
N GLU A 149 14.88 -6.92 -5.64
CA GLU A 149 15.00 -5.66 -6.36
C GLU A 149 13.75 -4.79 -6.18
N PHE A 150 12.56 -5.40 -6.28
CA PHE A 150 11.29 -4.74 -6.02
C PHE A 150 11.24 -4.15 -4.60
N LEU A 151 11.58 -4.95 -3.59
CA LEU A 151 11.57 -4.51 -2.18
C LEU A 151 12.59 -3.40 -1.94
N ARG A 152 13.84 -3.56 -2.39
CA ARG A 152 14.90 -2.54 -2.24
C ARG A 152 14.50 -1.22 -2.91
N THR A 153 13.92 -1.28 -4.09
CA THR A 153 13.48 -0.08 -4.83
C THR A 153 12.34 0.61 -4.09
N THR A 154 11.34 -0.16 -3.63
CA THR A 154 10.17 0.39 -2.93
C THR A 154 10.55 1.02 -1.59
N ILE A 155 11.42 0.35 -0.81
CA ILE A 155 11.96 0.87 0.47
C ILE A 155 12.71 2.18 0.20
N ARG A 156 13.63 2.17 -0.77
CA ARG A 156 14.43 3.34 -1.13
C ARG A 156 13.58 4.51 -1.63
N SER A 157 12.56 4.24 -2.44
CA SER A 157 11.66 5.26 -2.98
C SER A 157 10.73 5.84 -1.92
N SER A 158 10.38 5.05 -0.91
CA SER A 158 9.59 5.51 0.25
C SER A 158 10.42 6.41 1.16
N GLY A 159 11.72 6.14 1.33
CA GLY A 159 12.64 6.99 2.09
C GLY A 159 12.66 6.73 3.59
N THR A 160 11.53 6.32 4.17
CA THR A 160 11.43 5.86 5.57
C THR A 160 10.84 4.45 5.62
N THR A 161 11.31 3.63 6.55
CA THR A 161 10.75 2.30 6.86
C THR A 161 10.15 2.28 8.26
N VAL A 162 8.90 1.85 8.36
CA VAL A 162 8.17 1.67 9.62
C VAL A 162 8.03 0.17 9.87
N LEU A 163 8.66 -0.33 10.93
CA LEU A 163 8.52 -1.71 11.38
C LEU A 163 7.48 -1.78 12.49
N VAL A 164 6.35 -2.41 12.23
CA VAL A 164 5.24 -2.54 13.19
C VAL A 164 5.44 -3.81 14.00
N LEU A 165 5.69 -3.68 15.30
CA LEU A 165 5.85 -4.79 16.23
C LEU A 165 4.73 -4.76 17.28
N LEU A 166 3.84 -5.75 17.24
CA LEU A 166 2.84 -5.95 18.28
C LEU A 166 3.33 -6.96 19.32
N SER A 167 3.15 -6.62 20.60
CA SER A 167 3.55 -7.38 21.79
C SER A 167 5.05 -7.73 21.84
N TRP A 168 5.78 -7.06 22.75
CA TRP A 168 7.20 -7.29 23.00
C TRP A 168 7.52 -8.70 23.53
N GLU A 169 6.55 -9.36 24.18
CA GLU A 169 6.75 -10.67 24.80
C GLU A 169 6.79 -11.81 23.78
N SER A 170 6.11 -11.66 22.65
CA SER A 170 6.11 -12.63 21.57
C SER A 170 5.77 -11.93 20.24
N PRO A 171 6.70 -11.13 19.67
CA PRO A 171 6.42 -10.35 18.47
C PRO A 171 6.16 -11.30 17.31
N ILE A 172 4.96 -11.27 16.76
CA ILE A 172 4.58 -12.11 15.62
C ILE A 172 5.54 -11.83 14.44
N CYS A 173 5.98 -10.59 14.28
CA CYS A 173 6.92 -10.15 13.26
C CYS A 173 8.30 -10.81 13.39
N PHE A 174 8.75 -11.21 14.58
CA PHE A 174 10.01 -11.94 14.74
C PHE A 174 9.89 -13.45 14.47
N LYS A 175 8.65 -13.95 14.33
CA LYS A 175 8.39 -15.33 13.92
C LYS A 175 8.37 -15.49 12.40
N ASN A 176 8.33 -14.39 11.65
CA ASN A 176 8.40 -14.39 10.19
C ASN A 176 9.75 -13.80 9.73
N ILE A 177 10.57 -14.66 9.13
CA ILE A 177 11.90 -14.27 8.63
C ILE A 177 11.84 -13.13 7.61
N TRP A 178 10.73 -12.97 6.89
CA TRP A 178 10.56 -11.90 5.91
C TRP A 178 10.41 -10.52 6.57
N SER A 179 9.67 -10.42 7.68
CA SER A 179 9.56 -9.15 8.42
C SER A 179 10.92 -8.71 9.00
N LEU A 180 11.76 -9.67 9.40
CA LEU A 180 13.14 -9.41 9.84
C LEU A 180 14.08 -9.05 8.68
N TYR A 181 13.99 -9.79 7.57
CA TYR A 181 14.78 -9.55 6.36
C TYR A 181 14.52 -8.14 5.81
N LEU A 182 13.26 -7.72 5.75
CA LEU A 182 12.87 -6.38 5.29
C LEU A 182 13.40 -5.25 6.18
N GLY A 183 13.46 -5.44 7.51
CA GLY A 183 14.01 -4.45 8.43
C GLY A 183 15.52 -4.22 8.30
N THR A 184 16.27 -5.15 7.70
CA THR A 184 17.72 -5.03 7.52
C THR A 184 18.17 -4.23 6.30
N PHE A 185 17.24 -3.86 5.41
CA PHE A 185 17.54 -3.06 4.20
C PHE A 185 17.08 -1.60 4.28
N ALA A 186 16.60 -1.17 5.45
CA ALA A 186 16.28 0.22 5.76
C ALA A 186 17.54 1.04 6.08
#